data_AF-A0A1H2CPX6-F1
#
_entry.id   AF-A0A1H2CPX6-F1
#
_cell.length_a   1.000
_cell.length_b   1.000
_cell.length_c   1.000
_cell.angle_alpha   90.00
_cell.angle_beta   90.00
_cell.angle_gamma   90.00
#
_symmetry.space_group_name_H-M   'P 1'
#
loop_
_entity.id
_entity.type
_entity.pdbx_description
1 polymer ?
#
loop_
_entity_poly.entity_id
_entity_poly.type
_entity_poly.pdbx_seq_one_letter_code
_entity_poly.pdbx_strand_id
1 'polypeptide(L)'
;MVTVETVTQTEEVPFERVTVEDDTMDLGTSAVTTAGVAGVRTLTYTVTLIDGVETARELVGDEVTTAPVDEVTSVGTYEPPPPPPPEPEPEPEPEDEPVALAEAPSDDGCDPNYSGCVPIDTDVDCAGGSGNGPSYADGPVDVIGEDIYDLDADDDGVGCEP
;
A
#
# COMPACT_ATOMS: atom_id res chain seq x y z
N MET A 1 57.30 -9.70 66.62
CA MET A 1 55.91 -10.18 66.87
C MET A 1 55.37 -10.77 65.60
N VAL A 2 54.76 -11.95 65.67
CA VAL A 2 54.10 -12.58 64.50
C VAL A 2 52.59 -12.34 64.63
N THR A 3 51.97 -11.81 63.57
CA THR A 3 50.51 -11.67 63.46
C THR A 3 50.01 -12.40 62.24
N VAL A 4 48.78 -12.91 62.34
CA VAL A 4 48.07 -13.56 61.25
C VAL A 4 46.78 -12.79 61.04
N GLU A 5 46.57 -12.33 59.81
CA GLU A 5 45.42 -11.53 59.42
C GLU A 5 44.68 -12.20 58.28
N THR A 6 43.36 -12.03 58.26
CA THR A 6 42.52 -12.45 57.13
C THR A 6 42.27 -11.24 56.25
N VAL A 7 42.62 -11.34 54.97
CA VAL A 7 42.46 -10.28 53.98
C VAL A 7 41.61 -10.80 52.83
N THR A 8 40.59 -10.03 52.44
CA THR A 8 39.76 -10.32 51.27
C THR A 8 40.20 -9.48 50.09
N GLN A 9 40.31 -10.08 48.92
CA GLN A 9 40.57 -9.42 47.64
C GLN A 9 39.46 -9.78 46.66
N THR A 10 38.96 -8.79 45.92
CA THR A 10 37.96 -9.01 44.88
C THR A 10 38.60 -9.02 43.50
N GLU A 11 38.16 -9.93 42.64
CA GLU A 11 38.50 -9.99 41.23
C GLU A 11 37.21 -10.01 40.38
N GLU A 12 37.24 -9.41 39.21
CA GLU A 12 36.11 -9.44 38.28
C GLU A 12 36.02 -10.81 37.58
N VAL A 13 34.80 -11.31 37.42
CA VAL A 13 34.51 -12.48 36.59
C VAL A 13 33.90 -11.98 35.27
N PRO A 14 34.55 -12.18 34.11
CA PRO A 14 34.00 -11.70 32.85
C PRO A 14 32.67 -12.38 32.53
N PHE A 15 31.78 -11.66 31.85
CA PHE A 15 30.55 -12.22 31.31
C PHE A 15 30.77 -12.82 29.92
N GLU A 16 29.90 -13.75 29.53
CA GLU A 16 29.89 -14.31 28.19
C GLU A 16 28.97 -13.52 27.25
N ARG A 17 29.20 -13.62 25.93
CA ARG A 17 28.31 -13.05 24.92
C ARG A 17 27.57 -14.16 24.21
N VAL A 18 26.25 -14.04 24.17
CA VAL A 18 25.34 -15.01 23.58
C VAL A 18 24.53 -14.34 22.50
N THR A 19 24.42 -14.99 21.34
CA THR A 19 23.52 -14.58 20.26
C THR A 19 22.31 -15.51 20.23
N VAL A 20 21.12 -14.92 20.16
CA VAL A 20 19.85 -15.66 20.07
C VAL A 20 19.08 -15.17 18.86
N GLU A 21 18.52 -16.08 18.08
CA GLU A 21 17.65 -15.74 16.95
C GLU A 21 16.27 -15.30 17.47
N ASP A 22 15.71 -14.24 16.86
CA ASP A 22 14.40 -13.69 17.18
C ASP A 22 13.57 -13.62 15.90
N ASP A 23 12.47 -14.38 15.84
CA ASP A 23 11.57 -14.48 14.69
C ASP A 23 10.53 -13.36 14.63
N THR A 24 10.55 -12.44 15.60
CA THR A 24 9.71 -11.25 15.65
C THR A 24 10.46 -9.98 15.23
N MET A 25 11.78 -10.05 15.14
CA MET A 25 12.66 -8.98 14.65
C MET A 25 12.97 -9.16 13.17
N ASP A 26 12.89 -8.07 12.39
CA ASP A 26 13.19 -8.06 10.95
C ASP A 26 14.57 -8.64 10.65
N LEU A 27 14.65 -9.47 9.60
CA LEU A 27 15.88 -10.09 9.14
C LEU A 27 16.98 -9.03 8.93
N GLY A 28 18.17 -9.31 9.47
CA GLY A 28 19.32 -8.42 9.36
C GLY A 28 19.36 -7.29 10.39
N THR A 29 18.35 -7.20 11.27
CA THR A 29 18.42 -6.34 12.46
C THR A 29 19.05 -7.09 13.63
N SER A 30 19.64 -6.34 14.57
CA SER A 30 20.17 -6.91 15.81
C SER A 30 20.05 -5.91 16.95
N ALA A 31 19.76 -6.40 18.15
CA ALA A 31 19.69 -5.58 19.35
C ALA A 31 20.26 -6.33 20.56
N VAL A 32 20.99 -5.62 21.43
CA VAL A 32 21.34 -6.14 22.75
C VAL A 32 20.07 -6.14 23.60
N THR A 33 19.56 -7.32 23.91
CA THR A 33 18.32 -7.53 24.68
C THR A 33 18.60 -7.76 26.16
N THR A 34 19.80 -8.25 26.51
CA THR A 34 20.30 -8.29 27.88
C THR A 34 21.73 -7.74 27.91
N ALA A 35 21.97 -6.71 28.72
CA ALA A 35 23.31 -6.15 28.88
C ALA A 35 24.16 -7.06 29.76
N GLY A 36 25.41 -7.32 29.35
CA GLY A 36 26.35 -8.11 30.13
C GLY A 36 26.84 -7.36 31.37
N VAL A 37 26.99 -8.09 32.47
CA VAL A 37 27.51 -7.55 33.74
C VAL A 37 28.56 -8.51 34.30
N ALA A 38 29.74 -7.99 34.59
CA ALA A 38 30.80 -8.78 35.22
C ALA A 38 30.37 -9.26 36.62
N GLY A 39 30.70 -10.50 36.93
CA GLY A 39 30.57 -11.07 38.27
C GLY A 39 31.70 -10.62 39.18
N VAL A 40 31.66 -11.09 40.41
CA VAL A 40 32.69 -10.82 41.43
C VAL A 40 33.12 -12.13 42.06
N ARG A 41 34.43 -12.35 42.06
CA ARG A 41 35.11 -13.41 42.80
C ARG A 41 35.78 -12.82 44.03
N THR A 42 35.57 -13.45 45.18
CA THR A 42 36.19 -13.07 46.44
C THR A 42 37.24 -14.10 46.82
N LEU A 43 38.49 -13.67 46.88
CA LEU A 43 39.63 -14.43 47.33
C LEU A 43 39.93 -14.07 48.79
N THR A 44 39.96 -15.07 49.66
CA THR A 44 40.30 -14.89 51.08
C THR A 44 41.70 -15.43 51.33
N TYR A 45 42.57 -14.56 51.82
CA TYR A 45 43.95 -14.89 52.15
C TYR A 45 44.18 -14.86 53.65
N THR A 46 45.02 -15.78 54.12
CA THR A 46 45.69 -15.66 55.40
C THR A 46 47.06 -15.05 55.16
N VAL A 47 47.31 -13.88 55.75
CA VAL A 47 48.56 -13.13 55.61
C VAL A 47 49.32 -13.22 56.93
N THR A 48 50.59 -13.66 56.87
CA THR A 48 51.47 -13.71 58.03
C THR A 48 52.43 -12.52 58.00
N LEU A 49 52.41 -11.72 59.05
CA LEU A 49 53.28 -10.58 59.21
C LEU A 49 54.30 -10.83 60.33
N ILE A 50 55.56 -10.46 60.08
CA ILE A 50 56.63 -10.43 61.08
C ILE A 50 57.05 -8.99 61.26
N ASP A 51 56.88 -8.48 62.48
CA ASP A 51 57.16 -7.08 62.84
C ASP A 51 56.45 -6.07 61.92
N GLY A 52 55.21 -6.40 61.53
CA GLY A 52 54.36 -5.57 60.67
C GLY A 52 54.64 -5.67 59.17
N VAL A 53 55.60 -6.51 58.75
CA VAL A 53 55.92 -6.74 57.34
C VAL A 53 55.32 -8.07 56.89
N GLU A 54 54.59 -8.08 55.78
CA GLU A 54 54.09 -9.32 55.16
C GLU A 54 55.26 -10.23 54.77
N THR A 55 55.23 -11.47 55.26
CA THR A 55 56.27 -12.48 55.01
C THR A 55 55.76 -13.73 54.31
N ALA A 56 54.45 -13.99 54.41
CA ALA A 56 53.78 -15.07 53.69
C ALA A 56 52.31 -14.71 53.45
N ARG A 57 51.78 -15.22 52.34
CA ARG A 57 50.36 -15.16 52.00
C ARG A 57 49.92 -16.54 51.52
N GLU A 58 48.77 -16.99 51.99
CA GLU A 58 48.17 -18.26 51.61
C GLU A 58 46.70 -18.05 51.23
N LEU A 59 46.28 -18.57 50.07
CA LEU A 59 44.89 -18.53 49.64
C LEU A 59 44.12 -19.60 50.41
N VAL A 60 43.12 -19.19 51.20
CA VAL A 60 42.32 -20.08 52.05
C VAL A 60 40.84 -20.12 51.66
N GLY A 61 40.39 -19.22 50.78
CA GLY A 61 39.04 -19.20 50.25
C GLY A 61 38.99 -18.58 48.86
N ASP A 62 38.14 -19.12 48.01
CA ASP A 62 38.02 -18.75 46.61
C ASP A 62 36.59 -19.05 46.17
N GLU A 63 35.79 -18.00 46.02
CA GLU A 63 34.37 -18.13 45.72
C GLU A 63 33.91 -17.05 44.74
N VAL A 64 33.06 -17.42 43.80
CA VAL A 64 32.29 -16.45 43.02
C VAL A 64 31.11 -15.98 43.87
N THR A 65 31.25 -14.80 44.47
CA THR A 65 30.25 -14.20 45.36
C THR A 65 29.12 -13.51 44.59
N THR A 66 29.37 -13.10 43.34
CA THR A 66 28.37 -12.57 42.42
C THR A 66 28.58 -13.22 41.05
N ALA A 67 27.57 -13.94 40.54
CA ALA A 67 27.66 -14.52 39.20
C ALA A 67 27.65 -13.41 38.12
N PRO A 68 28.41 -13.58 37.02
CA PRO A 68 28.25 -12.71 35.86
C PRO A 68 26.87 -12.87 35.23
N VAL A 69 26.40 -11.83 34.55
CA VAL A 69 25.22 -11.86 33.69
C VAL A 69 25.69 -11.78 32.25
N ASP A 70 25.29 -12.74 31.43
CA ASP A 70 25.68 -12.77 30.01
C ASP A 70 25.05 -11.62 29.23
N GLU A 71 25.79 -11.14 28.24
CA GLU A 71 25.26 -10.20 27.25
C GLU A 71 24.53 -10.99 26.18
N VAL A 72 23.24 -10.72 26.01
CA VAL A 72 22.41 -11.36 24.99
C VAL A 72 22.16 -10.37 23.86
N THR A 73 22.60 -10.73 22.65
CA THR A 73 22.25 -10.04 21.41
C THR A 73 21.21 -10.86 20.66
N SER A 74 20.03 -10.30 20.44
CA SER A 74 19.01 -10.91 19.61
C SER A 74 19.22 -10.50 18.15
N VAL A 75 19.21 -11.45 17.23
CA VAL A 75 19.33 -11.24 15.78
C VAL A 75 18.00 -11.57 15.11
N GLY A 76 17.50 -10.63 14.32
CA GLY A 76 16.24 -10.79 13.63
C GLY A 76 16.32 -11.82 12.51
N THR A 77 15.30 -12.68 12.46
CA THR A 77 15.13 -13.74 11.45
C THR A 77 13.80 -13.63 10.70
N TYR A 78 13.00 -12.60 11.01
CA TYR A 78 11.72 -12.38 10.36
C TYR A 78 11.89 -11.84 8.93
N GLU A 79 11.50 -12.64 7.94
CA GLU A 79 11.30 -12.16 6.58
C GLU A 79 9.80 -11.95 6.33
N PRO A 80 9.35 -10.73 5.99
CA PRO A 80 7.97 -10.54 5.61
C PRO A 80 7.66 -11.37 4.36
N PRO A 81 6.43 -11.88 4.20
CA PRO A 81 6.04 -12.55 2.98
C PRO A 81 6.24 -11.61 1.79
N PRO A 82 6.57 -12.13 0.60
CA PRO A 82 6.68 -11.30 -0.58
C PRO A 82 5.35 -10.56 -0.80
N PRO A 83 5.40 -9.32 -1.34
CA PRO A 83 4.17 -8.61 -1.68
C PRO A 83 3.34 -9.48 -2.63
N PRO A 84 1.99 -9.39 -2.55
CA PRO A 84 1.16 -10.05 -3.55
C PRO A 84 1.56 -9.58 -4.95
N PRO A 85 1.39 -10.43 -5.97
CA PRO A 85 1.61 -10.00 -7.35
C PRO A 85 0.74 -8.76 -7.64
N PRO A 86 1.20 -7.85 -8.52
CA PRO A 86 0.37 -6.72 -8.92
C PRO A 86 -0.97 -7.27 -9.41
N GLU A 87 -2.07 -6.65 -8.96
CA GLU A 87 -3.36 -6.90 -9.59
C GLU A 87 -3.21 -6.60 -11.09
N PRO A 88 -3.84 -7.40 -11.96
CA PRO A 88 -3.84 -7.09 -13.39
C PRO A 88 -4.31 -5.65 -13.54
N GLU A 89 -3.56 -4.84 -14.29
CA GLU A 89 -4.05 -3.54 -14.72
C GLU A 89 -5.45 -3.76 -15.30
N PRO A 90 -6.45 -2.92 -14.95
CA PRO A 90 -7.74 -3.03 -15.59
C PRO A 90 -7.48 -3.05 -17.10
N GLU A 91 -8.00 -4.07 -17.80
CA GLU A 91 -8.08 -4.01 -19.25
C GLU A 91 -8.62 -2.62 -19.59
N PRO A 92 -8.02 -1.91 -20.57
CA PRO A 92 -8.57 -0.64 -20.97
C PRO A 92 -10.07 -0.85 -21.16
N GLU A 93 -10.88 -0.09 -20.41
CA GLU A 93 -12.28 0.04 -20.79
C GLU A 93 -12.25 0.35 -22.28
N PRO A 94 -13.04 -0.36 -23.11
CA PRO A 94 -13.04 -0.08 -24.53
C PRO A 94 -13.25 1.42 -24.67
N GLU A 95 -12.21 2.11 -25.14
CA GLU A 95 -12.37 3.46 -25.62
C GLU A 95 -13.46 3.31 -26.68
N ASP A 96 -14.60 3.98 -26.49
CA ASP A 96 -15.70 3.96 -27.45
C ASP A 96 -15.07 4.20 -28.82
N GLU A 97 -14.95 3.11 -29.60
CA GLU A 97 -14.60 3.22 -31.00
C GLU A 97 -15.63 4.18 -31.57
N PRO A 98 -15.22 5.21 -32.33
CA PRO A 98 -16.19 6.12 -32.89
C PRO A 98 -17.18 5.27 -33.67
N VAL A 99 -18.43 5.24 -33.18
CA VAL A 99 -19.52 4.60 -33.90
C VAL A 99 -19.46 5.23 -35.27
N ALA A 100 -19.12 4.42 -36.26
CA ALA A 100 -19.21 4.81 -37.65
C ALA A 100 -20.67 5.24 -37.83
N LEU A 101 -20.89 6.55 -37.81
CA LEU A 101 -22.10 7.16 -38.32
C LEU A 101 -22.26 6.53 -39.70
N ALA A 102 -23.31 5.74 -39.84
CA ALA A 102 -23.74 5.27 -41.13
C ALA A 102 -23.71 6.48 -42.06
N GLU A 103 -22.94 6.35 -43.14
CA GLU A 103 -22.88 7.32 -44.21
C GLU A 103 -24.30 7.49 -44.77
N ALA A 104 -25.04 8.49 -44.26
CA ALA A 104 -26.15 9.05 -44.99
C ALA A 104 -25.54 9.81 -46.19
N PRO A 105 -26.10 9.67 -47.40
CA PRO A 105 -25.64 10.47 -48.52
C PRO A 105 -25.97 11.94 -48.22
N SER A 106 -24.93 12.74 -48.03
CA SER A 106 -25.03 14.18 -48.17
C SER A 106 -25.33 14.50 -49.62
N ASP A 107 -26.45 15.14 -49.90
CA ASP A 107 -26.54 16.27 -50.84
C ASP A 107 -27.97 16.85 -50.76
N ASP A 108 -28.06 18.19 -50.72
CA ASP A 108 -29.26 19.04 -50.90
C ASP A 108 -30.02 19.64 -49.68
N GLY A 109 -29.52 19.56 -48.44
CA GLY A 109 -30.05 20.38 -47.33
C GLY A 109 -31.40 19.89 -46.76
N CYS A 110 -31.66 18.60 -46.93
CA CYS A 110 -32.82 17.90 -46.42
C CYS A 110 -32.46 17.10 -45.15
N ASP A 111 -33.38 17.00 -44.20
CA ASP A 111 -33.21 16.30 -42.93
C ASP A 111 -33.27 14.77 -43.14
N PRO A 112 -32.26 14.02 -42.64
CA PRO A 112 -32.17 12.59 -42.87
C PRO A 112 -33.19 11.74 -42.10
N ASN A 113 -33.91 12.32 -41.12
CA ASN A 113 -34.94 11.58 -40.38
C ASN A 113 -36.23 11.35 -41.17
N TYR A 114 -36.38 11.99 -42.34
CA TYR A 114 -37.59 11.91 -43.14
C TYR A 114 -37.29 11.46 -44.58
N SER A 115 -38.23 10.76 -45.19
CA SER A 115 -38.24 10.46 -46.61
C SER A 115 -38.75 11.69 -47.36
N GLY A 116 -37.99 12.16 -48.37
CA GLY A 116 -38.27 13.42 -49.06
C GLY A 116 -37.37 14.56 -48.57
N CYS A 117 -37.65 15.78 -49.01
CA CYS A 117 -36.85 16.94 -48.62
C CYS A 117 -37.53 17.76 -47.53
N VAL A 118 -37.25 17.42 -46.28
CA VAL A 118 -37.63 18.23 -45.11
C VAL A 118 -36.50 19.22 -44.85
N PRO A 119 -36.69 20.55 -44.93
CA PRO A 119 -35.62 21.51 -44.66
C PRO A 119 -35.04 21.36 -43.25
N ILE A 120 -33.73 21.51 -43.08
CA ILE A 120 -33.10 21.45 -41.75
C ILE A 120 -33.21 22.84 -41.10
N ASP A 121 -34.18 23.01 -40.20
CA ASP A 121 -34.40 24.25 -39.45
C ASP A 121 -34.68 23.99 -37.96
N THR A 122 -34.92 25.05 -37.18
CA THR A 122 -35.29 24.93 -35.75
C THR A 122 -36.69 24.36 -35.54
N ASP A 123 -37.58 24.55 -36.52
CA ASP A 123 -38.98 24.12 -36.50
C ASP A 123 -39.44 24.03 -37.96
N VAL A 124 -40.09 22.92 -38.32
CA VAL A 124 -40.55 22.66 -39.68
C VAL A 124 -41.99 22.19 -39.58
N ASP A 125 -42.88 22.84 -40.32
CA ASP A 125 -44.31 22.52 -40.33
C ASP A 125 -44.75 21.88 -41.65
N CYS A 126 -45.90 21.22 -41.66
CA CYS A 126 -46.49 20.75 -42.91
C CYS A 126 -47.01 21.91 -43.78
N ALA A 127 -46.61 21.92 -45.06
CA ALA A 127 -47.05 22.93 -46.02
C ALA A 127 -48.58 22.91 -46.18
N GLY A 128 -49.23 24.06 -45.96
CA GLY A 128 -50.69 24.18 -45.99
C GLY A 128 -51.40 23.94 -44.65
N GLY A 129 -50.64 23.61 -43.59
CA GLY A 129 -51.12 23.51 -42.21
C GLY A 129 -51.24 24.85 -41.47
N SER A 130 -51.55 24.79 -40.16
CA SER A 130 -51.63 25.95 -39.26
C SER A 130 -50.31 26.29 -38.56
N GLY A 131 -49.20 25.78 -39.10
CA GLY A 131 -47.84 25.94 -38.58
C GLY A 131 -47.39 27.40 -38.47
N ASN A 132 -46.43 27.67 -37.58
CA ASN A 132 -45.86 29.00 -37.36
C ASN A 132 -44.33 29.03 -37.50
N GLY A 133 -43.76 27.93 -37.95
CA GLY A 133 -42.35 27.67 -38.07
C GLY A 133 -41.71 28.48 -39.20
N PRO A 134 -40.37 28.59 -39.16
CA PRO A 134 -39.58 29.29 -40.18
C PRO A 134 -39.61 28.59 -41.55
N SER A 135 -39.88 27.28 -41.59
CA SER A 135 -39.85 26.45 -42.80
C SER A 135 -40.98 25.44 -42.85
N TYR A 136 -41.28 24.95 -44.06
CA TYR A 136 -42.37 24.02 -44.30
C TYR A 136 -41.92 22.85 -45.18
N ALA A 137 -42.40 21.64 -44.87
CA ALA A 137 -42.21 20.42 -45.65
C ALA A 137 -43.43 20.14 -46.54
N ASP A 138 -43.20 19.82 -47.82
CA ASP A 138 -44.25 19.40 -48.75
C ASP A 138 -44.51 17.89 -48.58
N GLY A 139 -45.67 17.54 -48.01
CA GLY A 139 -46.04 16.15 -47.68
C GLY A 139 -46.67 15.35 -48.84
N PRO A 140 -46.82 14.01 -48.68
CA PRO A 140 -46.46 13.23 -47.49
C PRO A 140 -44.95 12.92 -47.39
N VAL A 141 -44.43 12.87 -46.17
CA VAL A 141 -43.02 12.51 -45.84
C VAL A 141 -43.01 11.30 -44.90
N ASP A 142 -42.22 10.26 -45.16
CA ASP A 142 -42.16 9.11 -44.23
C ASP A 142 -41.15 9.38 -43.12
N VAL A 143 -41.45 9.03 -41.87
CA VAL A 143 -40.46 9.14 -40.78
C VAL A 143 -39.53 7.91 -40.82
N ILE A 144 -38.28 8.12 -41.24
CA ILE A 144 -37.24 7.10 -41.32
C ILE A 144 -36.48 6.97 -39.98
N GLY A 145 -36.28 8.10 -39.31
CA GLY A 145 -35.51 8.22 -38.06
C GLY A 145 -36.39 8.61 -36.88
N GLU A 146 -36.03 9.70 -36.20
CA GLU A 146 -36.83 10.29 -35.13
C GLU A 146 -37.71 11.41 -35.70
N ASP A 147 -38.96 11.49 -35.25
CA ASP A 147 -39.83 12.63 -35.61
C ASP A 147 -39.47 13.87 -34.78
N ILE A 148 -38.38 14.53 -35.16
CA ILE A 148 -37.81 15.68 -34.43
C ILE A 148 -38.63 16.97 -34.56
N TYR A 149 -39.49 17.05 -35.58
CA TYR A 149 -40.34 18.20 -35.88
C TYR A 149 -41.83 17.92 -35.63
N ASP A 150 -42.16 16.77 -35.03
CA ASP A 150 -43.54 16.35 -34.75
C ASP A 150 -44.47 16.41 -36.00
N LEU A 151 -43.95 16.01 -37.17
CA LEU A 151 -44.69 16.02 -38.44
C LEU A 151 -45.71 14.87 -38.56
N ASP A 152 -45.50 13.79 -37.81
CA ASP A 152 -46.33 12.58 -37.72
C ASP A 152 -47.04 12.54 -36.36
N ALA A 153 -48.06 13.39 -36.21
CA ALA A 153 -48.74 13.59 -34.93
C ALA A 153 -49.56 12.37 -34.45
N ASP A 154 -49.85 11.41 -35.33
CA ASP A 154 -50.55 10.17 -35.00
C ASP A 154 -49.65 8.92 -34.96
N ASP A 155 -48.34 9.10 -35.08
CA ASP A 155 -47.27 8.09 -34.96
C ASP A 155 -47.49 6.88 -35.89
N ASP A 156 -48.01 7.12 -37.10
CA ASP A 156 -48.32 6.07 -38.06
C ASP A 156 -47.16 5.75 -39.04
N GLY A 157 -46.12 6.60 -38.99
CA GLY A 157 -44.91 6.55 -39.80
C GLY A 157 -44.92 7.53 -40.97
N VAL A 158 -45.99 8.30 -41.18
CA VAL A 158 -46.15 9.25 -42.30
C VAL A 158 -46.53 10.64 -41.79
N GLY A 159 -45.64 11.61 -41.99
CA GLY A 159 -45.89 13.00 -41.68
C GLY A 159 -46.54 13.78 -42.83
N CYS A 160 -47.23 14.87 -42.47
CA CYS A 160 -47.81 15.83 -43.42
C CYS A 160 -48.83 15.23 -44.41
N GLU A 161 -49.69 14.36 -43.92
CA GLU A 161 -50.82 13.83 -44.66
C GLU A 161 -51.92 14.88 -44.94
N PRO A 162 -52.69 14.76 -46.05
CA PRO A 162 -53.74 15.71 -46.46
C PRO A 162 -55.07 15.61 -45.70
#